data_AF-A0A7H4N4H5-F1
#
_entry.id   AF-A0A7H4N4H5-F1
#
_cell.length_a   1.000
_cell.length_b   1.000
_cell.length_c   1.000
_cell.angle_alpha   90.00
_cell.angle_beta   90.00
_cell.angle_gamma   90.00
#
_symmetry.space_group_name_H-M   'P 1'
#
loop_
_entity.id
_entity.type
_entity.pdbx_description
1 polymer ?
#
loop_
_entity_poly.entity_id
_entity_poly.type
_entity_poly.pdbx_seq_one_letter_code
_entity_poly.pdbx_strand_id
1 'polypeptide(L)'
;MAAQGFLLIASFILLLMILARPLGTALATMINDAPLPGLAGIERGLWRAAGIRSQEMNWYQYLFAILLFNALGLLVLFTLLMFQGSLPLNPQHLPGLSWDLALNTAVSFVSNTNWQAYAGETTMSSLSQMAGLAVQNFLSAATGIAVIFALTRAYARQKVSTLGNAWVDLTRITLWLLLPISLLIALFFIQQGVPQSFSPNQGLYLA
;
A
#
# COMPACT_ATOMS: atom_id res chain seq x y z
N MET A 1 15.29 -28.93 19.77
CA MET A 1 14.36 -27.79 19.80
C MET A 1 15.07 -26.45 20.02
N ALA A 2 15.82 -26.23 21.11
CA ALA A 2 16.51 -24.94 21.35
C ALA A 2 17.49 -24.54 20.22
N ALA A 3 18.32 -25.46 19.74
CA ALA A 3 19.25 -25.19 18.64
C ALA A 3 18.56 -24.83 17.31
N GLN A 4 17.43 -25.49 16.99
CA GLN A 4 16.64 -25.19 15.78
C GLN A 4 15.97 -23.81 15.89
N GLY A 5 15.42 -23.47 17.06
CA GLY A 5 14.85 -22.14 17.30
C GLY A 5 15.89 -21.03 17.17
N PHE A 6 17.09 -21.25 17.73
CA PHE A 6 18.20 -20.32 17.56
C PHE A 6 18.60 -20.14 16.09
N LEU A 7 18.76 -21.24 15.34
CA LEU A 7 19.11 -21.18 13.92
C LEU A 7 18.05 -20.46 13.09
N LEU A 8 16.77 -20.66 13.38
CA LEU A 8 15.67 -19.94 12.72
C LEU A 8 15.77 -18.42 12.95
N ILE A 9 15.92 -18.00 14.21
CA ILE A 9 16.02 -16.57 14.56
C ILE A 9 17.28 -15.94 13.94
N ALA A 10 18.43 -16.61 14.07
CA ALA A 10 19.69 -16.12 13.55
C ALA A 10 19.67 -15.98 12.02
N SER A 11 19.14 -16.97 11.30
CA SER A 11 19.01 -16.91 9.84
C SER A 11 18.01 -15.85 9.40
N PHE A 12 16.87 -15.71 10.09
CA PHE A 12 15.91 -14.64 9.81
C PHE A 12 16.51 -13.25 9.96
N ILE A 13 17.17 -12.96 11.09
CA ILE A 13 17.80 -11.65 11.33
C ILE A 13 18.89 -11.39 10.31
N LEU A 14 19.73 -12.39 10.00
CA LEU A 14 20.80 -12.25 9.02
C LEU A 14 20.25 -11.87 7.64
N LEU A 15 19.25 -12.61 7.14
CA LEU A 15 18.62 -12.33 5.86
C LEU A 15 17.91 -10.97 5.85
N LEU A 16 17.20 -10.64 6.94
CA LEU A 16 16.54 -9.35 7.10
C LEU A 16 17.55 -8.20 6.98
N MET A 17 18.69 -8.26 7.67
CA MET A 17 19.69 -7.20 7.63
C MET A 17 20.38 -7.10 6.27
N ILE A 18 20.60 -8.22 5.58
CA ILE A 18 21.15 -8.24 4.21
C ILE A 18 20.21 -7.52 3.24
N LEU A 19 18.90 -7.76 3.33
CA LEU A 19 17.91 -7.13 2.45
C LEU A 19 17.56 -5.69 2.85
N ALA A 20 17.55 -5.39 4.15
CA ALA A 20 17.19 -4.07 4.68
C ALA A 20 18.25 -3.02 4.33
N ARG A 21 19.53 -3.39 4.25
CA ARG A 21 20.61 -2.44 3.94
C ARG A 21 20.50 -1.77 2.56
N PRO A 22 20.39 -2.49 1.43
CA PRO A 22 20.20 -1.85 0.12
C PRO A 22 18.88 -1.08 0.03
N LEU A 23 17.81 -1.61 0.64
CA LEU A 23 16.52 -0.93 0.69
C LEU A 23 16.61 0.40 1.47
N GLY A 24 17.33 0.41 2.58
CA GLY A 24 17.58 1.62 3.38
C GLY A 24 18.32 2.71 2.58
N THR A 25 19.28 2.33 1.74
CA THR A 25 19.97 3.28 0.84
C THR A 25 19.01 3.88 -0.20
N ALA A 26 18.11 3.06 -0.77
CA ALA A 26 17.09 3.54 -1.68
C ALA A 26 16.12 4.51 -0.98
N LEU A 27 15.63 4.16 0.21
CA LEU A 27 14.77 5.02 1.03
C LEU A 27 15.46 6.34 1.39
N ALA A 28 16.73 6.31 1.78
CA ALA A 28 17.51 7.52 2.07
C ALA A 28 17.63 8.44 0.83
N THR A 29 17.77 7.85 -0.36
CA THR A 29 17.77 8.61 -1.63
C THR A 29 16.42 9.31 -1.84
N MET A 30 15.31 8.61 -1.61
CA MET A 30 13.96 9.16 -1.73
C MET A 30 13.69 10.27 -0.69
N ILE A 31 14.13 10.09 0.56
CA ILE A 31 14.05 11.08 1.64
C ILE A 31 14.78 12.37 1.27
N ASN A 32 15.91 12.26 0.57
CA ASN A 32 16.69 13.40 0.07
C ASN A 32 16.11 14.03 -1.21
N ASP A 33 14.88 13.67 -1.58
CA ASP A 33 14.16 14.12 -2.78
C ASP A 33 14.83 13.78 -4.12
N ALA A 34 15.88 12.94 -4.10
CA ALA A 34 16.56 12.50 -5.30
C ALA A 34 15.76 11.39 -6.01
N PRO A 35 15.56 11.49 -7.34
CA PRO A 35 14.95 10.42 -8.12
C PRO A 35 15.89 9.21 -8.14
N LEU A 36 15.32 8.00 -8.15
CA LEU A 36 16.12 6.80 -8.39
C LEU A 36 16.75 6.84 -9.80
N PRO A 37 17.91 6.20 -10.01
CA PRO A 37 18.61 6.21 -11.29
C PRO A 37 17.70 5.82 -12.46
N GLY A 38 17.63 6.66 -13.50
CA GLY A 38 16.82 6.43 -14.70
C GLY A 38 15.34 6.83 -14.60
N LEU A 39 14.81 7.13 -13.40
CA LEU A 39 13.37 7.43 -13.23
C LEU A 39 13.02 8.91 -13.34
N ALA A 40 14.00 9.81 -13.32
CA ALA A 40 13.79 11.26 -13.33
C ALA A 40 12.99 11.78 -14.54
N GLY A 41 13.09 11.12 -15.70
CA GLY A 41 12.30 11.46 -16.89
C GLY A 41 10.83 11.06 -16.74
N ILE A 42 10.60 9.84 -16.23
CA ILE A 42 9.27 9.27 -16.01
C ILE A 42 8.53 10.05 -14.92
N GLU A 43 9.20 10.35 -13.80
CA GLU A 43 8.63 11.15 -12.72
C GLU A 43 8.12 12.51 -13.22
N ARG A 44 8.90 13.21 -14.06
CA ARG A 44 8.50 14.50 -14.65
C ARG A 44 7.27 14.37 -15.54
N GLY A 45 7.14 13.28 -16.30
CA GLY A 45 5.94 13.00 -17.10
C GLY A 45 4.71 12.75 -16.23
N LEU A 46 4.87 11.91 -15.21
CA LEU A 46 3.80 11.59 -14.26
C LEU A 46 3.32 12.80 -13.47
N TRP A 47 4.23 13.62 -12.95
CA TRP A 47 3.86 14.83 -12.21
C TRP A 47 3.11 15.83 -13.08
N ARG A 48 3.49 15.98 -14.35
CA ARG A 48 2.75 16.82 -15.30
C ARG A 48 1.35 16.29 -15.58
N ALA A 49 1.21 14.98 -15.82
CA ALA A 49 -0.07 14.35 -16.09
C ALA A 49 -1.02 14.40 -14.88
N ALA A 50 -0.49 14.20 -13.67
CA ALA A 50 -1.25 14.25 -12.42
C ALA A 50 -1.45 15.68 -11.87
N GLY A 51 -0.89 16.71 -12.52
CA GLY A 51 -0.93 18.08 -12.02
C GLY A 51 -0.15 18.32 -10.71
N ILE A 52 0.75 17.40 -10.35
CA ILE A 52 1.58 17.50 -9.15
C ILE A 52 2.60 18.61 -9.36
N ARG A 53 2.42 19.71 -8.64
CA ARG A 53 3.46 20.74 -8.50
C ARG A 53 4.44 20.25 -7.45
N SER A 54 5.70 20.03 -7.84
CA SER A 54 6.79 19.58 -6.94
C SER A 54 7.28 20.69 -6.00
N GLN A 55 6.38 21.56 -5.54
CA GLN A 55 6.67 22.61 -4.59
C GLN A 55 6.78 22.02 -3.19
N GLU A 56 7.73 22.52 -2.42
CA GLU A 56 7.92 22.17 -1.02
C GLU A 56 6.71 22.57 -0.18
N MET A 57 6.32 21.70 0.75
CA MET A 57 5.19 21.88 1.67
C MET A 57 5.70 22.14 3.08
N ASN A 58 5.05 23.06 3.78
CA ASN A 58 5.20 23.16 5.23
C ASN A 58 4.47 22.00 5.93
N TRP A 59 4.67 21.86 7.24
CA TRP A 59 4.11 20.74 7.99
C TRP A 59 2.57 20.68 7.97
N TYR A 60 1.90 21.84 8.01
CA TYR A 60 0.44 21.90 7.94
C TYR A 60 -0.06 21.40 6.58
N GLN A 61 0.53 21.88 5.49
CA GLN A 61 0.20 21.45 4.13
C GLN A 61 0.44 19.95 3.93
N TYR A 62 1.57 19.44 4.44
CA TYR A 62 1.90 18.03 4.38
C TYR A 62 0.87 17.18 5.15
N LEU A 63 0.54 17.57 6.37
CA LEU A 63 -0.47 16.91 7.20
C LEU A 63 -1.84 16.91 6.51
N PHE A 64 -2.30 18.06 6.03
CA PHE A 64 -3.59 18.15 5.33
C PHE A 64 -3.62 17.33 4.05
N ALA A 65 -2.53 17.26 3.29
CA ALA A 65 -2.45 16.41 2.10
C ALA A 65 -2.63 14.93 2.46
N ILE A 66 -1.94 14.46 3.50
CA ILE A 66 -2.05 13.07 3.98
C ILE A 66 -3.46 12.78 4.51
N LEU A 67 -4.04 13.67 5.33
CA LEU A 67 -5.38 13.48 5.89
C LEU A 67 -6.45 13.46 4.79
N LEU A 68 -6.37 14.39 3.83
CA LEU A 68 -7.29 14.43 2.70
C LEU A 68 -7.18 13.17 1.85
N PHE A 69 -5.96 12.71 1.58
CA PHE A 69 -5.72 11.50 0.79
C PHE A 69 -6.37 10.26 1.45
N ASN A 70 -6.21 10.10 2.76
CA ASN A 70 -6.80 9.00 3.50
C ASN A 70 -8.33 9.12 3.63
N ALA A 71 -8.85 10.32 3.82
CA ALA A 71 -10.30 10.56 3.84
C ALA A 71 -10.96 10.20 2.50
N LEU A 72 -10.33 10.57 1.37
CA LEU A 72 -10.80 10.18 0.04
C LEU A 72 -10.69 8.67 -0.17
N GLY A 73 -9.58 8.05 0.26
CA GLY A 73 -9.41 6.59 0.22
C GLY A 73 -10.51 5.85 0.98
N LEU A 74 -10.87 6.35 2.17
CA LEU A 74 -11.95 5.82 2.99
C LEU A 74 -13.31 5.95 2.31
N LEU A 75 -13.61 7.12 1.75
CA LEU A 75 -14.88 7.35 1.06
C LEU A 75 -15.02 6.45 -0.18
N VAL A 76 -13.96 6.31 -0.97
CA VAL A 76 -13.94 5.44 -2.14
C VAL A 76 -14.11 3.98 -1.74
N LEU A 77 -13.36 3.49 -0.75
CA LEU A 77 -13.46 2.10 -0.30
C LEU A 77 -14.83 1.82 0.31
N PHE A 78 -15.34 2.70 1.18
CA PHE A 78 -16.67 2.57 1.78
C PHE A 78 -17.77 2.45 0.71
N THR A 79 -17.72 3.34 -0.29
CA THR A 79 -18.67 3.34 -1.41
C THR A 79 -18.55 2.04 -2.22
N LEU A 80 -17.34 1.60 -2.52
CA LEU A 80 -17.10 0.35 -3.25
C LEU A 80 -17.72 -0.84 -2.51
N LEU A 81 -17.50 -0.95 -1.19
CA LEU A 81 -18.01 -2.06 -0.38
C LEU A 81 -19.53 -2.05 -0.24
N MET A 82 -20.13 -0.87 -0.09
CA MET A 82 -21.60 -0.71 -0.05
C MET A 82 -22.25 -1.13 -1.38
N PHE A 83 -21.62 -0.81 -2.51
CA PHE A 83 -22.18 -1.07 -3.84
C PHE A 83 -21.62 -2.32 -4.53
N GLN A 84 -20.82 -3.16 -3.85
CA GLN A 84 -20.11 -4.28 -4.50
C GLN A 84 -21.03 -5.24 -5.25
N GLY A 85 -22.27 -5.41 -4.79
CA GLY A 85 -23.25 -6.29 -5.43
C GLY A 85 -23.63 -5.88 -6.86
N SER A 86 -23.46 -4.60 -7.20
CA SER A 86 -23.73 -4.05 -8.54
C SER A 86 -22.49 -3.94 -9.42
N LEU A 87 -21.29 -4.20 -8.88
CA LEU A 87 -20.02 -4.01 -9.56
C LEU A 87 -19.58 -5.28 -10.31
N PRO A 88 -18.74 -5.14 -11.37
CA PRO A 88 -18.20 -6.29 -12.11
C PRO A 88 -17.23 -7.12 -11.25
N LEU A 89 -16.79 -8.27 -11.77
CA LEU A 89 -15.90 -9.22 -11.07
C LEU A 89 -16.48 -9.71 -9.72
N ASN A 90 -17.79 -10.00 -9.74
CA ASN A 90 -18.53 -10.62 -8.65
C ASN A 90 -19.19 -11.94 -9.14
N PRO A 91 -18.41 -12.99 -9.44
CA PRO A 91 -18.94 -14.24 -9.99
C PRO A 91 -19.88 -14.98 -9.04
N GLN A 92 -19.79 -14.70 -7.74
CA GLN A 92 -20.62 -15.29 -6.69
C GLN A 92 -21.89 -14.47 -6.40
N HIS A 93 -22.09 -13.34 -7.07
CA HIS A 93 -23.22 -12.43 -6.85
C HIS A 93 -23.40 -12.02 -5.38
N LEU A 94 -22.29 -11.78 -4.67
CA LEU A 94 -22.29 -11.37 -3.26
C LEU A 94 -22.94 -9.99 -3.12
N PRO A 95 -23.83 -9.77 -2.13
CA PRO A 95 -24.49 -8.49 -1.93
C PRO A 95 -23.52 -7.41 -1.45
N GLY A 96 -23.97 -6.15 -1.47
CA GLY A 96 -23.33 -5.05 -0.74
C GLY A 96 -23.19 -5.36 0.75
N LEU A 97 -22.12 -4.86 1.38
CA LEU A 97 -21.96 -4.97 2.83
C LEU A 97 -23.01 -4.12 3.57
N SER A 98 -23.31 -4.49 4.81
CA SER A 98 -24.02 -3.59 5.71
C SER A 98 -23.19 -2.34 6.01
N TRP A 99 -23.85 -1.22 6.31
CA TRP A 99 -23.19 0.08 6.48
C TRP A 99 -22.11 0.08 7.56
N ASP A 100 -22.35 -0.64 8.66
CA ASP A 100 -21.44 -0.77 9.80
C ASP A 100 -20.21 -1.62 9.45
N LEU A 101 -20.41 -2.73 8.73
CA LEU A 101 -19.32 -3.59 8.27
C LEU A 101 -18.48 -2.92 7.19
N ALA A 102 -19.12 -2.23 6.24
CA ALA A 102 -18.44 -1.46 5.20
C ALA A 102 -17.60 -0.34 5.81
N LEU A 103 -18.14 0.40 6.80
CA LEU A 103 -17.41 1.45 7.49
C LEU A 103 -16.23 0.88 8.30
N ASN A 104 -16.46 -0.15 9.09
CA ASN A 104 -15.42 -0.80 9.89
C ASN A 104 -14.26 -1.29 8.99
N THR A 105 -14.60 -1.94 7.88
CA THR A 105 -13.61 -2.47 6.93
C THR A 105 -12.88 -1.32 6.21
N ALA A 106 -13.59 -0.28 5.78
CA ALA A 106 -12.96 0.87 5.13
C ALA A 106 -11.97 1.59 6.07
N VAL A 107 -12.39 1.86 7.32
CA VAL A 107 -11.51 2.44 8.36
C VAL A 107 -10.30 1.54 8.58
N SER A 108 -10.52 0.25 8.77
CA SER A 108 -9.50 -0.75 9.07
C SER A 108 -8.37 -0.80 8.02
N PHE A 109 -8.71 -0.76 6.73
CA PHE A 109 -7.72 -0.82 5.66
C PHE A 109 -7.00 0.53 5.43
N VAL A 110 -7.73 1.64 5.54
CA VAL A 110 -7.13 2.99 5.44
C VAL A 110 -6.21 3.28 6.62
N SER A 111 -6.54 2.77 7.81
CA SER A 111 -5.69 2.88 9.01
C SER A 111 -4.55 1.85 9.05
N ASN A 112 -4.32 1.11 7.96
CA ASN A 112 -3.30 0.06 7.85
C ASN A 112 -3.39 -1.00 8.97
N THR A 113 -4.59 -1.26 9.46
CA THR A 113 -4.85 -2.20 10.56
C THR A 113 -5.29 -3.56 10.03
N ASN A 114 -6.10 -3.57 8.98
CA ASN A 114 -6.59 -4.76 8.30
C ASN A 114 -7.31 -5.75 9.26
N TRP A 115 -7.99 -5.21 10.28
CA TRP A 115 -9.02 -5.90 11.04
C TRP A 115 -10.11 -6.44 10.11
N GLN A 116 -10.48 -7.70 10.31
CA GLN A 116 -11.46 -8.43 9.51
C GLN A 116 -12.52 -9.04 10.43
N ALA A 117 -13.72 -8.44 10.42
CA ALA A 117 -14.91 -8.97 11.09
C ALA A 117 -15.81 -9.78 10.13
N TYR A 118 -15.24 -10.27 9.03
CA TYR A 118 -15.94 -10.96 7.95
C TYR A 118 -15.09 -12.14 7.44
N ALA A 119 -15.73 -13.11 6.79
CA ALA A 119 -15.06 -14.17 6.04
C ALA A 119 -14.88 -13.71 4.59
N GLY A 120 -13.64 -13.63 4.12
CA GLY A 120 -13.32 -13.04 2.82
C GLY A 120 -13.98 -13.75 1.64
N GLU A 121 -14.02 -15.07 1.68
CA GLU A 121 -14.49 -15.95 0.61
C GLU A 121 -16.00 -15.85 0.37
N THR A 122 -16.76 -15.51 1.42
CA THR A 122 -18.23 -15.44 1.40
C THR A 122 -18.77 -14.01 1.47
N THR A 123 -17.92 -13.03 1.80
CA THR A 123 -18.35 -11.63 2.01
C THR A 123 -17.82 -10.69 0.93
N MET A 124 -16.62 -10.93 0.39
CA MET A 124 -15.95 -9.95 -0.49
C MET A 124 -15.88 -10.42 -1.94
N SER A 125 -16.38 -9.59 -2.86
CA SER A 125 -16.19 -9.81 -4.30
C SER A 125 -14.71 -9.72 -4.71
N SER A 126 -14.35 -10.34 -5.83
CA SER A 126 -12.98 -10.25 -6.38
C SER A 126 -12.58 -8.81 -6.69
N LEU A 127 -13.53 -7.98 -7.14
CA LEU A 127 -13.29 -6.54 -7.33
C LEU A 127 -12.98 -5.83 -6.01
N SER A 128 -13.77 -6.08 -4.96
CA SER A 128 -13.55 -5.46 -3.64
C SER A 128 -12.17 -5.79 -3.10
N GLN A 129 -11.75 -7.05 -3.23
CA GLN A 129 -10.41 -7.48 -2.79
C GLN A 129 -9.30 -6.82 -3.61
N MET A 130 -9.43 -6.79 -4.94
CA MET A 130 -8.40 -6.27 -5.85
C MET A 130 -8.34 -4.73 -5.87
N ALA A 131 -9.46 -4.07 -6.16
CA ALA A 131 -9.52 -2.64 -6.41
C ALA A 131 -9.84 -1.81 -5.15
N GLY A 132 -10.34 -2.45 -4.09
CA GLY A 132 -10.58 -1.82 -2.80
C GLY A 132 -9.47 -2.11 -1.80
N LEU A 133 -9.45 -3.34 -1.30
CA LEU A 133 -8.59 -3.75 -0.18
C LEU A 133 -7.10 -3.72 -0.55
N ALA A 134 -6.71 -4.31 -1.69
CA ALA A 134 -5.31 -4.31 -2.11
C ALA A 134 -4.82 -2.90 -2.41
N VAL A 135 -5.64 -2.03 -3.03
CA VAL A 135 -5.28 -0.61 -3.22
C VAL A 135 -5.01 0.07 -1.88
N GLN A 136 -5.88 -0.10 -0.88
CA GLN A 136 -5.63 0.49 0.44
C GLN A 136 -4.38 -0.08 1.12
N ASN A 137 -4.03 -1.35 0.94
CA ASN A 137 -2.77 -1.90 1.46
C ASN A 137 -1.53 -1.15 0.93
N PHE A 138 -1.57 -0.64 -0.31
CA PHE A 138 -0.48 0.20 -0.83
C PHE A 138 -0.55 1.61 -0.28
N LEU A 139 -1.74 2.22 -0.28
CA LEU A 139 -1.90 3.64 0.03
C LEU A 139 -1.72 3.95 1.52
N SER A 140 -2.20 3.07 2.40
CA SER A 140 -2.04 3.21 3.85
C SER A 140 -0.59 2.96 4.27
N ALA A 141 0.10 1.98 3.67
CA ALA A 141 1.53 1.78 3.85
C ALA A 141 2.35 2.96 3.34
N ALA A 142 2.05 3.47 2.13
CA ALA A 142 2.71 4.64 1.57
C ALA A 142 2.53 5.89 2.44
N THR A 143 1.33 6.06 3.02
CA THR A 143 1.05 7.14 3.98
C THR A 143 1.98 7.06 5.20
N GLY A 144 2.09 5.89 5.83
CA GLY A 144 2.97 5.71 7.00
C GLY A 144 4.43 6.02 6.67
N ILE A 145 4.90 5.55 5.52
CA ILE A 145 6.27 5.81 5.04
C ILE A 145 6.48 7.31 4.74
N ALA A 146 5.50 7.98 4.14
CA ALA A 146 5.56 9.42 3.86
C ALA A 146 5.67 10.25 5.15
N VAL A 147 4.92 9.90 6.21
CA VAL A 147 5.01 10.58 7.51
C VAL A 147 6.40 10.42 8.13
N ILE A 148 7.00 9.21 8.09
CA ILE A 148 8.37 9.03 8.61
C ILE A 148 9.42 9.71 7.73
N PHE A 149 9.18 9.86 6.42
CA PHE A 149 10.04 10.68 5.54
C PHE A 149 10.03 12.15 5.99
N ALA A 150 8.84 12.72 6.20
CA ALA A 150 8.70 14.09 6.69
C ALA A 150 9.39 14.28 8.06
N LEU A 151 9.23 13.34 8.99
CA LEU A 151 9.90 13.37 10.29
C LEU A 151 11.42 13.28 10.16
N THR A 152 11.93 12.38 9.32
CA THR A 152 13.37 12.23 9.08
C THR A 152 13.96 13.50 8.47
N ARG A 153 13.26 14.13 7.51
CA ARG A 153 13.66 15.43 6.94
C ARG A 153 13.68 16.53 8.00
N ALA A 154 12.73 16.55 8.94
CA ALA A 154 12.70 17.53 10.03
C ALA A 154 13.93 17.42 10.95
N TYR A 155 14.43 16.21 11.19
CA TYR A 155 15.67 16.02 11.96
C TYR A 155 16.94 16.31 11.15
N ALA A 156 16.95 15.95 9.86
CA ALA A 156 18.15 16.06 9.02
C ALA A 156 18.38 17.48 8.47
N ARG A 157 17.32 18.21 8.13
CA ARG A 157 17.40 19.56 7.56
C ARG A 157 17.53 20.60 8.67
N GLN A 158 18.46 21.54 8.54
CA GLN A 158 18.63 22.63 9.51
C GLN A 158 17.97 23.92 9.03
N LYS A 159 17.25 24.59 9.95
CA LYS A 159 16.66 25.94 9.74
C LYS A 159 15.71 26.05 8.53
N VAL A 160 14.98 24.99 8.20
CA VAL A 160 13.96 24.98 7.13
C VAL A 160 12.56 24.98 7.70
N SER A 161 11.60 25.50 6.94
CA SER A 161 10.16 25.49 7.27
C SER A 161 9.36 24.45 6.46
N THR A 162 10.03 23.63 5.66
CA THR A 162 9.40 22.70 4.70
C THR A 162 9.91 21.26 4.85
N LEU A 163 9.06 20.29 4.45
CA LEU A 163 9.24 18.85 4.69
C LEU A 163 9.21 18.00 3.41
N GLY A 164 9.47 18.60 2.24
CA GLY A 164 9.29 17.95 0.95
C GLY A 164 7.87 18.09 0.42
N ASN A 165 7.39 17.11 -0.34
CA ASN A 165 6.05 17.14 -0.95
C ASN A 165 5.35 15.79 -0.79
N ALA A 166 4.21 15.78 -0.10
CA ALA A 166 3.47 14.57 0.21
C ALA A 166 3.01 13.80 -1.04
N TRP A 167 2.61 14.49 -2.11
CA TRP A 167 2.18 13.83 -3.36
C TRP A 167 3.33 13.16 -4.08
N VAL A 168 4.51 13.78 -4.06
CA VAL A 168 5.74 13.20 -4.60
C VAL A 168 6.12 11.96 -3.79
N ASP A 169 6.11 12.06 -2.47
CA ASP A 169 6.44 10.93 -1.58
C ASP A 169 5.50 9.76 -1.79
N LEU A 170 4.18 9.98 -1.69
CA LEU A 170 3.17 8.94 -1.90
C LEU A 170 3.36 8.25 -3.26
N THR A 171 3.52 9.03 -4.33
CA THR A 171 3.70 8.47 -5.68
C THR A 171 4.98 7.65 -5.78
N ARG A 172 6.09 8.18 -5.26
CA ARG A 172 7.41 7.54 -5.36
C ARG A 172 7.46 6.25 -4.53
N ILE A 173 6.91 6.28 -3.32
CA ILE A 173 6.80 5.12 -2.43
C ILE A 173 5.92 4.05 -3.08
N THR A 174 4.73 4.40 -3.58
CA THR A 174 3.86 3.41 -4.19
C THR A 174 4.46 2.80 -5.46
N LEU A 175 4.93 3.62 -6.40
CA LEU A 175 5.34 3.14 -7.72
C LEU A 175 6.73 2.52 -7.76
N TRP A 176 7.69 3.03 -6.98
CA TRP A 176 9.09 2.64 -7.10
C TRP A 176 9.62 1.83 -5.92
N LEU A 177 8.89 1.80 -4.80
CA LEU A 177 9.23 0.97 -3.65
C LEU A 177 8.26 -0.21 -3.53
N LEU A 178 6.99 0.07 -3.25
CA LEU A 178 6.02 -0.97 -2.91
C LEU A 178 5.64 -1.84 -4.11
N LEU A 179 5.29 -1.23 -5.24
CA LEU A 179 4.84 -1.95 -6.43
C LEU A 179 5.88 -2.97 -6.96
N PRO A 180 7.15 -2.59 -7.23
CA PRO A 180 8.12 -3.54 -7.77
C PRO A 180 8.46 -4.66 -6.78
N ILE A 181 8.59 -4.35 -5.49
CA ILE A 181 8.88 -5.36 -4.46
C ILE A 181 7.70 -6.32 -4.31
N SER A 182 6.48 -5.80 -4.21
CA SER A 182 5.27 -6.62 -4.10
C SER A 182 5.05 -7.51 -5.33
N LEU A 183 5.37 -7.02 -6.54
CA LEU A 183 5.28 -7.81 -7.77
C LEU A 183 6.23 -9.01 -7.75
N LEU A 184 7.49 -8.80 -7.34
CA LEU A 184 8.46 -9.89 -7.20
C LEU A 184 8.01 -10.93 -6.18
N ILE A 185 7.51 -10.49 -5.02
CA ILE A 185 6.99 -11.37 -3.98
C ILE A 185 5.74 -12.13 -4.46
N ALA A 186 4.81 -11.45 -5.14
CA ALA A 186 3.61 -12.07 -5.68
C ALA A 186 3.95 -13.15 -6.72
N LEU A 187 4.89 -12.89 -7.63
CA LEU A 187 5.33 -13.89 -8.61
C LEU A 187 6.00 -15.09 -7.93
N PHE A 188 6.80 -14.86 -6.89
CA PHE A 188 7.37 -15.94 -6.08
C PHE A 188 6.27 -16.77 -5.41
N PHE A 189 5.25 -16.15 -4.84
CA PHE A 189 4.12 -16.85 -4.24
C PHE A 189 3.31 -17.66 -5.26
N ILE A 190 3.06 -17.11 -6.45
CA ILE A 190 2.41 -17.83 -7.55
C ILE A 190 3.21 -19.08 -7.92
N GLN A 191 4.55 -18.96 -8.01
CA GLN A 191 5.43 -20.11 -8.25
C GLN A 191 5.32 -21.18 -7.14
N GLN A 192 5.09 -20.77 -5.89
CA GLN A 192 4.89 -21.69 -4.75
C GLN A 192 3.45 -22.23 -4.64
N GLY A 193 2.55 -21.89 -5.57
CA GLY A 193 1.18 -22.41 -5.64
C GLY A 193 0.10 -21.50 -5.04
N VAL A 194 0.42 -20.25 -4.71
CA VAL A 194 -0.61 -19.29 -4.26
C VAL A 194 -1.52 -18.91 -5.45
N PRO A 195 -2.85 -18.99 -5.30
CA PRO A 195 -3.78 -18.71 -6.38
C PRO A 195 -3.83 -17.23 -6.74
N GLN A 196 -3.79 -16.92 -8.04
CA GLN A 196 -3.98 -15.58 -8.60
C GLN A 196 -4.87 -15.68 -9.85
N SER A 197 -6.19 -15.64 -9.67
CA SER A 197 -7.16 -15.80 -10.76
C SER A 197 -8.47 -15.05 -10.49
N PHE A 198 -9.21 -14.76 -11.56
CA PHE A 198 -10.60 -14.28 -11.53
C PHE A 198 -11.63 -15.37 -11.80
N SER A 199 -11.20 -16.64 -11.86
CA SER A 199 -12.10 -17.78 -12.07
C SER A 199 -13.12 -17.88 -10.92
N PRO A 200 -14.36 -18.31 -11.21
CA PRO A 200 -15.32 -18.68 -10.16
C PRO A 200 -14.75 -19.77 -9.24
N ASN A 201 -15.28 -19.85 -8.02
CA ASN A 201 -14.95 -20.95 -7.11
C ASN A 201 -15.21 -22.27 -7.82
N GLN A 202 -14.16 -23.07 -7.99
CA GLN A 202 -14.32 -24.42 -8.48
C GLN A 202 -15.03 -25.22 -7.39
N GLY A 203 -16.23 -25.71 -7.70
CA GLY A 203 -16.85 -26.74 -6.86
C GLY A 203 -15.89 -27.92 -6.76
N LEU A 204 -15.61 -28.38 -5.54
CA LEU A 204 -14.98 -29.66 -5.30
C LEU A 204 -15.91 -30.76 -5.81
N TYR A 205 -15.91 -30.99 -7.12
CA TYR A 205 -16.39 -32.24 -7.69
C TYR A 205 -15.36 -33.28 -7.28
N LEU A 206 -15.59 -33.89 -6.12
CA LEU A 206 -14.98 -35.16 -5.75
C LEU A 206 -15.31 -36.13 -6.89
N ALA A 207 -14.29 -36.46 -7.70
CA ALA A 207 -14.31 -37.59 -8.62
C ALA A 207 -13.93 -38.85 -7.85
#